data_AF-A0A0D4C331-F1
#
_entry.id   AF-A0A0D4C331-F1
#
_cell.length_a   1.000
_cell.length_b   1.000
_cell.length_c   1.000
_cell.angle_alpha   90.00
_cell.angle_beta   90.00
_cell.angle_gamma   90.00
#
_symmetry.space_group_name_H-M   'P 1'
#
loop_
_entity.id
_entity.type
_entity.pdbx_description
1 polymer ?
#
loop_
_entity_poly.entity_id
_entity_poly.type
_entity_poly.pdbx_seq_one_letter_code
_entity_poly.pdbx_strand_id
1 'polypeptide(L)'
;MPKGGFSGIFNVAGLPNLLKWSYILWLITAGVWLLTTVIGFIFSLTLLGRGDDTFLGVSYSNGYWRGEGIKGIIFSIIALVVIAAIVVCAMKLKEGLQWPRLALSIIAAVSIILAIFGGGGVGLIGIVATVLMWLPESTAWLNSRRAAPPVQ
;
A
#
# COMPACT_ATOMS: atom_id res chain seq x y z
N MET A 1 11.86 12.53 0.01
CA MET A 1 12.46 11.22 0.33
C MET A 1 12.67 11.05 1.83
N PRO A 2 12.66 9.81 2.37
CA PRO A 2 12.98 9.53 3.77
C PRO A 2 14.43 9.88 4.15
N LYS A 3 14.67 10.27 5.40
CA LYS A 3 16.01 10.55 5.94
C LYS A 3 16.86 9.27 5.89
N GLY A 4 17.98 9.30 5.17
CA GLY A 4 18.85 8.12 4.98
C GLY A 4 18.38 7.12 3.91
N GLY A 5 17.37 7.46 3.09
CA GLY A 5 16.87 6.60 2.02
C GLY A 5 16.22 5.30 2.53
N PHE A 6 16.18 4.26 1.69
CA PHE A 6 15.55 2.97 2.02
C PHE A 6 16.39 2.05 2.93
N SER A 7 17.66 2.40 3.18
CA SER A 7 18.55 1.61 4.06
C SER A 7 17.98 1.45 5.49
N GLY A 8 17.25 2.46 5.97
CA GLY A 8 16.60 2.43 7.28
C GLY A 8 15.23 1.75 7.33
N ILE A 9 14.78 1.03 6.29
CA ILE A 9 13.40 0.52 6.23
C ILE A 9 13.07 -0.45 7.39
N PHE A 10 13.99 -1.30 7.81
CA PHE A 10 13.75 -2.23 8.93
C PHE A 10 14.22 -1.71 10.29
N ASN A 11 14.80 -0.50 10.34
CA ASN A 11 15.17 0.13 11.60
C ASN A 11 13.93 0.74 12.26
N VAL A 12 13.62 0.24 13.46
CA VAL A 12 12.49 0.66 14.32
C VAL A 12 12.95 0.99 15.74
N ALA A 13 14.25 1.24 15.93
CA ALA A 13 14.79 1.64 17.22
C ALA A 13 14.26 3.01 17.66
N GLY A 14 13.86 3.13 18.94
CA GLY A 14 13.36 4.37 19.52
C GLY A 14 11.89 4.72 19.20
N LEU A 15 11.15 3.82 18.54
CA LEU A 15 9.70 3.96 18.36
C LEU A 15 8.93 3.34 19.54
N PRO A 16 7.81 3.95 19.99
CA PRO A 16 6.86 3.31 20.90
C PRO A 16 6.31 2.01 20.29
N ASN A 17 5.98 1.04 21.14
CA ASN A 17 5.57 -0.30 20.69
C ASN A 17 4.38 -0.27 19.72
N LEU A 18 3.37 0.56 19.99
CA LEU A 18 2.20 0.68 19.10
C LEU A 18 2.56 1.23 17.72
N LEU A 19 3.46 2.22 17.65
CA LEU A 19 3.89 2.82 16.39
C LEU A 19 4.76 1.86 15.59
N LYS A 20 5.59 1.07 16.28
CA LYS A 20 6.38 -0.02 15.68
C LYS A 20 5.48 -1.07 15.04
N TRP A 21 4.42 -1.51 15.72
CA TRP A 21 3.46 -2.46 15.15
C TRP A 21 2.67 -1.88 13.98
N SER A 22 2.18 -0.65 14.10
CA SER A 22 1.54 0.07 12.99
C SER A 22 2.46 0.12 11.76
N TYR A 23 3.73 0.46 11.95
CA TYR A 23 4.71 0.52 10.86
C TYR A 23 4.91 -0.84 10.18
N ILE A 24 5.10 -1.88 10.98
CA ILE A 24 5.30 -3.25 10.47
C ILE A 24 4.07 -3.72 9.69
N LEU A 25 2.86 -3.48 10.19
CA LEU A 25 1.64 -3.88 9.49
C LEU A 25 1.46 -3.14 8.16
N TRP A 26 1.82 -1.86 8.09
CA TRP A 26 1.86 -1.12 6.83
C TRP A 26 2.87 -1.70 5.83
N LEU A 27 4.05 -2.11 6.30
CA LEU A 27 5.03 -2.80 5.44
C LEU A 27 4.56 -4.17 4.98
N ILE A 28 3.97 -4.99 5.87
CA ILE A 28 3.40 -6.29 5.53
C ILE A 28 2.32 -6.10 4.46
N THR A 29 1.46 -5.11 4.65
CA THR A 29 0.42 -4.80 3.67
C THR A 29 0.99 -4.41 2.31
N ALA A 30 1.97 -3.51 2.29
CA ALA A 30 2.66 -3.14 1.06
C ALA A 30 3.32 -4.36 0.39
N GLY A 31 3.90 -5.26 1.17
CA GLY A 31 4.52 -6.50 0.70
C GLY A 31 3.51 -7.49 0.10
N VAL A 32 2.40 -7.75 0.79
CA VAL A 32 1.33 -8.62 0.29
C VAL A 32 0.72 -8.04 -0.97
N TRP A 33 0.44 -6.73 -0.97
CA TRP A 33 -0.12 -6.05 -2.13
C TRP A 33 0.85 -6.09 -3.32
N LEU A 34 2.15 -5.90 -3.09
CA LEU A 34 3.18 -6.06 -4.12
C LEU A 34 3.16 -7.46 -4.74
N LEU A 35 3.12 -8.52 -3.91
CA LEU A 35 3.05 -9.90 -4.41
C LEU A 35 1.83 -10.12 -5.30
N THR A 36 0.64 -9.71 -4.85
CA THR A 36 -0.58 -9.83 -5.65
C THR A 36 -0.53 -9.01 -6.94
N THR A 37 0.12 -7.83 -6.91
CA THR A 37 0.29 -6.96 -8.08
C THR A 37 1.23 -7.61 -9.10
N VAL A 38 2.33 -8.22 -8.65
CA VAL A 38 3.26 -8.94 -9.53
C VAL A 38 2.59 -10.14 -10.19
N ILE A 39 1.83 -10.93 -9.43
CA ILE A 39 1.07 -12.06 -9.98
C ILE A 39 0.04 -11.56 -11.01
N GLY A 40 -0.71 -10.50 -10.68
CA GLY A 40 -1.68 -9.89 -11.59
C GLY A 40 -1.04 -9.31 -12.85
N PHE A 41 0.14 -8.70 -12.75
CA PHE A 41 0.91 -8.21 -13.90
C PHE A 41 1.34 -9.35 -14.82
N ILE A 42 1.91 -10.43 -14.27
CA ILE A 42 2.29 -11.63 -15.05
C ILE A 42 1.06 -12.20 -15.75
N PHE A 43 -0.06 -12.36 -15.04
CA PHE A 43 -1.31 -12.83 -15.62
C PHE A 43 -1.79 -11.90 -16.76
N SER A 44 -1.70 -10.59 -16.57
CA SER A 44 -2.07 -9.60 -17.59
C SER A 44 -1.22 -9.71 -18.85
N LEU A 45 0.08 -10.01 -18.72
CA LEU A 45 0.96 -10.29 -19.86
C LEU A 45 0.53 -11.56 -20.60
N THR A 46 0.12 -12.62 -19.88
CA THR A 46 -0.38 -13.84 -20.54
C THR A 46 -1.66 -13.59 -21.33
N LEU A 47 -2.56 -12.74 -20.81
CA LEU A 47 -3.79 -12.34 -21.51
C LEU A 47 -3.50 -11.55 -22.79
N LEU A 48 -2.45 -10.72 -22.80
CA LEU A 48 -2.09 -9.91 -23.96
C LEU A 48 -1.64 -10.74 -25.16
N GLY A 49 -1.05 -11.91 -24.90
CA GLY A 49 -0.59 -12.87 -25.92
C GLY A 49 -1.60 -13.97 -26.26
N ARG A 50 -2.80 -13.93 -25.66
CA ARG A 50 -3.81 -14.99 -25.79
C ARG A 50 -4.58 -14.86 -27.11
N GLY A 51 -4.95 -16.00 -27.71
CA GLY A 51 -5.74 -16.07 -28.95
C GLY A 51 -7.25 -15.98 -28.71
N ASP A 52 -8.03 -16.47 -29.67
CA ASP A 52 -9.45 -16.77 -29.43
C ASP A 52 -9.54 -18.07 -28.62
N ASP A 53 -10.23 -18.04 -27.49
CA ASP A 53 -10.36 -19.20 -26.63
C ASP A 53 -11.69 -19.28 -25.91
N THR A 54 -12.05 -20.51 -25.55
CA THR A 54 -13.29 -20.84 -24.87
C THR A 54 -12.97 -21.19 -23.42
N PHE A 55 -13.52 -20.44 -22.47
CA PHE A 55 -13.36 -20.70 -21.04
C PHE A 55 -14.73 -20.91 -20.39
N LEU A 56 -14.89 -22.03 -19.68
CA LEU A 56 -16.16 -22.44 -19.05
C LEU A 56 -17.37 -22.42 -20.01
N GLY A 57 -17.14 -22.78 -21.28
CA GLY A 57 -18.20 -22.82 -22.32
C GLY A 57 -18.54 -21.46 -22.94
N VAL A 58 -17.85 -20.38 -22.55
CA VAL A 58 -18.01 -19.04 -23.15
C VAL A 58 -16.82 -18.77 -24.07
N SER A 59 -17.09 -18.45 -25.33
CA SER A 59 -16.07 -18.06 -26.31
C SER A 59 -15.78 -16.57 -26.20
N TYR A 60 -14.51 -16.25 -26.06
CA TYR A 60 -14.02 -14.88 -25.96
C TYR A 60 -13.15 -14.59 -27.17
N SER A 61 -13.35 -13.41 -27.77
CA SER A 61 -12.47 -12.97 -28.85
C SER A 61 -11.14 -12.48 -28.29
N ASN A 62 -10.09 -12.63 -29.08
CA ASN A 62 -8.74 -12.15 -28.80
C ASN A 62 -8.74 -10.64 -28.42
N GLY A 63 -9.64 -9.86 -29.04
CA GLY A 63 -9.81 -8.44 -28.71
C GLY A 63 -10.23 -8.20 -27.25
N TYR A 64 -11.06 -9.07 -26.67
CA TYR A 64 -11.48 -8.98 -25.27
C TYR A 64 -10.30 -9.24 -24.32
N TRP A 65 -9.58 -10.34 -24.50
CA TRP A 65 -8.46 -10.72 -23.63
C TRP A 65 -7.31 -9.72 -23.67
N ARG A 66 -7.00 -9.19 -24.86
CA ARG A 66 -6.02 -8.11 -25.00
C ARG A 66 -6.47 -6.85 -24.26
N GLY A 67 -7.75 -6.51 -24.34
CA GLY A 67 -8.33 -5.40 -23.58
C GLY A 67 -8.15 -5.57 -22.08
N GLU A 68 -8.47 -6.75 -21.54
CA GLU A 68 -8.29 -7.06 -20.12
C GLU A 68 -6.82 -7.11 -19.70
N GLY A 69 -5.93 -7.65 -20.55
CA GLY A 69 -4.48 -7.63 -20.33
C GLY A 69 -3.91 -6.21 -20.27
N ILE A 70 -4.31 -5.32 -21.17
CA ILE A 70 -3.88 -3.91 -21.16
C ILE A 70 -4.39 -3.22 -19.89
N LYS A 71 -5.66 -3.39 -19.54
CA LYS A 71 -6.23 -2.83 -18.30
C LYS A 71 -5.47 -3.31 -17.07
N GLY A 72 -5.16 -4.61 -16.99
CA GLY A 72 -4.41 -5.19 -15.89
C GLY A 72 -2.97 -4.65 -15.79
N ILE A 73 -2.29 -4.43 -16.92
CA ILE A 73 -0.98 -3.77 -16.95
C ILE A 73 -1.07 -2.34 -16.43
N ILE A 74 -2.00 -1.53 -16.92
CA ILE A 74 -2.20 -0.15 -16.46
C ILE A 74 -2.48 -0.12 -14.95
N PHE A 75 -3.37 -1.00 -14.48
CA PHE A 75 -3.71 -1.13 -13.07
C PHE A 75 -2.48 -1.49 -12.22
N SER A 76 -1.66 -2.44 -12.68
CA SER A 76 -0.46 -2.86 -11.95
C SER A 76 0.59 -1.75 -11.85
N ILE A 77 0.76 -0.90 -12.87
CA ILE A 77 1.65 0.26 -12.81
C ILE A 77 1.15 1.26 -11.77
N ILE A 78 -0.15 1.57 -11.77
CA ILE A 78 -0.76 2.45 -10.78
C ILE A 78 -0.57 1.88 -9.37
N ALA A 79 -0.84 0.58 -9.20
CA ALA A 79 -0.66 -0.11 -7.92
C ALA A 79 0.79 -0.03 -7.42
N LEU A 80 1.80 -0.20 -8.28
CA LEU A 80 3.21 -0.04 -7.91
C LEU A 80 3.53 1.36 -7.37
N VAL A 81 2.98 2.41 -8.00
CA VAL A 81 3.14 3.79 -7.53
C VAL A 81 2.51 3.97 -6.16
N VAL A 82 1.31 3.42 -5.95
CA VAL A 82 0.62 3.51 -4.65
C VAL A 82 1.36 2.73 -3.56
N ILE A 83 1.85 1.53 -3.86
CA ILE A 83 2.66 0.72 -2.94
C ILE A 83 3.93 1.48 -2.54
N ALA A 84 4.62 2.09 -3.49
CA ALA A 84 5.79 2.92 -3.21
C ALA A 84 5.42 4.11 -2.31
N ALA A 85 4.29 4.77 -2.57
CA ALA A 85 3.78 5.85 -1.72
C ALA A 85 3.48 5.37 -0.29
N ILE A 86 2.87 4.20 -0.12
CA ILE A 86 2.63 3.61 1.20
C ILE A 86 3.93 3.40 1.96
N VAL A 87 4.95 2.80 1.32
CA VAL A 87 6.25 2.56 1.96
C VAL A 87 6.90 3.88 2.38
N VAL A 88 6.88 4.89 1.51
CA VAL A 88 7.44 6.21 1.81
C VAL A 88 6.67 6.88 2.96
N CYS A 89 5.34 6.84 2.95
CA CYS A 89 4.50 7.36 4.03
C CYS A 89 4.79 6.63 5.36
N ALA A 90 4.86 5.30 5.36
CA ALA A 90 5.20 4.52 6.54
C ALA A 90 6.57 4.92 7.10
N MET A 91 7.57 5.11 6.24
CA MET A 91 8.90 5.57 6.66
C MET A 91 8.88 6.99 7.23
N LYS A 92 8.13 7.91 6.62
CA LYS A 92 7.94 9.27 7.13
C LYS A 92 7.22 9.31 8.48
N LEU A 93 6.43 8.29 8.79
CA LEU A 93 5.79 8.13 10.08
C LEU A 93 6.81 7.89 11.21
N LYS A 94 7.89 7.15 10.91
CA LYS A 94 9.03 6.95 11.83
C LYS A 94 9.80 8.24 12.11
N GLU A 95 9.78 9.17 11.17
CA GLU A 95 10.44 10.48 11.31
C GLU A 95 9.63 11.47 12.17
N GLY A 96 8.42 11.10 12.61
CA GLY A 96 7.58 11.95 13.45
C GLY A 96 6.67 12.91 12.67
N LEU A 97 6.55 12.77 11.34
CA LEU A 97 5.67 13.61 10.54
C LEU A 97 4.20 13.19 10.69
N GLN A 98 3.28 14.16 10.73
CA GLN A 98 1.84 13.90 10.90
C GLN A 98 1.07 13.70 9.59
N TRP A 99 1.49 14.34 8.50
CA TRP A 99 0.88 14.17 7.16
C TRP A 99 0.79 12.72 6.66
N PRO A 100 1.78 11.84 6.91
CA PRO A 100 1.68 10.43 6.57
C PRO A 100 0.47 9.73 7.17
N ARG A 101 0.00 10.16 8.35
CA ARG A 101 -1.19 9.58 8.99
C ARG A 101 -2.43 9.83 8.17
N LEU A 102 -2.59 11.04 7.67
CA LEU A 102 -3.72 11.42 6.83
C LEU A 102 -3.67 10.66 5.51
N ALA A 103 -2.52 10.63 4.85
CA ALA A 103 -2.33 9.92 3.58
C ALA A 103 -2.65 8.43 3.70
N LEU A 104 -2.12 7.76 4.71
CA LEU A 104 -2.36 6.34 4.97
C LEU A 104 -3.83 6.05 5.32
N SER A 105 -4.48 6.95 6.06
CA SER A 105 -5.92 6.82 6.38
C SER A 105 -6.81 6.99 5.15
N ILE A 106 -6.48 7.94 4.26
CA ILE A 106 -7.19 8.12 2.99
C ILE A 106 -7.04 6.88 2.12
N ILE A 107 -5.82 6.33 2.01
CA ILE A 107 -5.57 5.11 1.22
C ILE A 107 -6.34 3.92 1.79
N ALA A 108 -6.40 3.78 3.12
CA ALA A 108 -7.21 2.76 3.78
C ALA A 108 -8.72 2.95 3.51
N ALA A 109 -9.24 4.18 3.63
CA ALA A 109 -10.64 4.49 3.37
C ALA A 109 -11.04 4.23 1.91
N VAL A 110 -10.22 4.68 0.96
CA VAL A 110 -10.42 4.42 -0.48
C VAL A 110 -10.41 2.92 -0.76
N SER A 111 -9.53 2.16 -0.11
CA SER A 111 -9.49 0.71 -0.30
C SER A 111 -10.70 -0.01 0.27
N ILE A 112 -11.30 0.49 1.36
CA ILE A 112 -12.58 -0.04 1.87
C ILE A 112 -13.67 0.17 0.83
N ILE A 113 -13.75 1.37 0.26
CA ILE A 113 -14.72 1.68 -0.81
C ILE A 113 -14.50 0.74 -1.99
N LEU A 114 -13.24 0.59 -2.45
CA LEU A 114 -12.91 -0.29 -3.57
C LEU A 114 -13.24 -1.76 -3.28
N ALA A 115 -13.03 -2.23 -2.05
CA ALA A 115 -13.35 -3.60 -1.66
C ALA A 115 -14.84 -3.93 -1.81
N ILE A 116 -15.73 -2.95 -1.59
CA ILE A 116 -17.18 -3.11 -1.81
C ILE A 116 -17.50 -3.33 -3.29
N PHE A 117 -16.72 -2.73 -4.19
CA PHE A 117 -16.86 -2.87 -5.64
C PHE A 117 -16.02 -4.02 -6.23
N GLY A 118 -15.48 -4.92 -5.40
CA GLY A 118 -14.66 -6.05 -5.84
C GLY A 118 -13.20 -5.71 -6.17
N GLY A 119 -12.74 -4.50 -5.84
CA GLY A 119 -11.35 -4.09 -5.99
C GLY A 119 -10.45 -4.54 -4.82
N GLY A 120 -9.24 -4.99 -5.10
CA GLY A 120 -8.21 -5.27 -4.08
C GLY A 120 -7.54 -4.00 -3.53
N GLY A 121 -7.11 -4.00 -2.27
CA GLY A 121 -6.47 -2.85 -1.59
C GLY A 121 -5.78 -3.20 -0.26
N VAL A 122 -5.65 -2.24 0.68
CA VAL A 122 -4.90 -2.37 1.96
C VAL A 122 -5.41 -3.50 2.89
N GLY A 123 -6.59 -4.07 2.64
CA GLY A 123 -7.13 -5.19 3.40
C GLY A 123 -7.30 -4.93 4.91
N LEU A 124 -7.67 -5.97 5.68
CA LEU A 124 -7.87 -5.85 7.13
C LEU A 124 -6.59 -5.45 7.87
N ILE A 125 -5.43 -5.93 7.40
CA ILE A 125 -4.10 -5.64 7.98
C ILE A 125 -3.81 -4.13 7.91
N GLY A 126 -4.11 -3.49 6.78
CA GLY A 126 -3.99 -2.04 6.60
C GLY A 126 -4.92 -1.23 7.49
N ILE A 127 -6.14 -1.72 7.70
CA ILE A 127 -7.12 -1.08 8.57
C ILE A 127 -6.63 -1.11 10.02
N VAL A 128 -6.18 -2.28 10.50
CA VAL A 128 -5.60 -2.42 11.86
C VAL A 128 -4.39 -1.50 12.02
N ALA A 129 -3.50 -1.43 11.02
CA ALA A 129 -2.37 -0.51 11.03
C ALA A 129 -2.82 0.95 11.16
N THR A 130 -3.88 1.33 10.43
CA THR A 130 -4.48 2.67 10.50
C THR A 130 -5.04 2.96 11.88
N VAL A 131 -5.73 2.00 12.50
CA VAL A 131 -6.28 2.17 13.87
C VAL A 131 -5.16 2.36 14.88
N LEU A 132 -4.12 1.53 14.85
CA LEU A 132 -2.99 1.62 15.78
C LEU A 132 -2.27 2.98 15.69
N MET A 133 -2.17 3.53 14.48
CA MET A 133 -1.60 4.84 14.22
C MET A 133 -2.37 6.00 14.87
N TRP A 134 -3.69 5.84 15.09
CA TRP A 134 -4.55 6.84 15.70
C TRP A 134 -4.74 6.69 17.21
N LEU A 135 -4.16 5.66 17.83
CA LEU A 135 -4.22 5.48 19.28
C LEU A 135 -3.58 6.66 20.05
N PRO A 136 -4.04 6.93 21.28
CA PRO A 136 -3.61 8.09 22.05
C PRO A 136 -2.11 8.10 22.34
N GLU A 137 -1.50 6.94 22.58
CA GLU A 137 -0.04 6.82 22.80
C GLU A 137 0.76 7.19 21.54
N SER A 138 0.34 6.71 20.37
CA SER A 138 0.96 7.06 19.08
C SER A 138 0.79 8.55 18.76
N THR A 139 -0.37 9.11 19.10
CA THR A 139 -0.65 10.54 18.90
C THR A 139 0.17 11.41 19.86
N ALA A 140 0.31 11.01 21.12
CA ALA A 140 1.11 11.71 22.12
C ALA A 140 2.58 11.78 21.72
N TRP A 141 3.16 10.67 21.24
CA TRP A 141 4.54 10.64 20.76
C TRP A 141 4.78 11.53 19.52
N LEU A 142 3.84 11.55 18.58
CA LEU A 142 3.95 12.40 17.40
C LEU A 142 3.78 13.89 17.74
N ASN A 143 2.92 14.21 18.70
CA ASN A 143 2.74 15.57 19.17
C ASN A 143 3.97 16.08 19.94
N SER A 144 4.63 15.22 20.73
CA SER A 144 5.86 15.61 21.44
C SER A 144 7.02 15.89 20.48
N ARG A 145 7.13 15.13 19.38
CA ARG A 145 8.11 15.38 18.30
C ARG A 145 7.85 16.68 17.53
N ARG A 146 6.58 17.10 17.41
CA ARG A 146 6.20 18.41 16.81
C ARG A 146 6.51 19.58 17.73
N ALA A 147 6.34 19.39 19.04
CA ALA A 147 6.55 20.42 20.05
C ALA A 147 8.03 20.66 20.39
N ALA A 148 8.91 19.71 20.07
CA ALA A 148 10.35 19.89 20.26
C ALA A 148 10.88 20.97 19.29
N PRO A 149 11.58 22.02 19.79
CA PRO A 149 12.23 22.98 18.91
C PRO A 149 13.27 22.27 18.04
N PRO A 150 13.55 22.77 16.82
CA PRO A 150 14.61 22.22 15.99
C PRO A 150 15.92 22.32 16.76
N VAL A 151 16.50 21.18 17.11
CA VAL A 151 17.87 21.12 17.62
C VAL A 151 18.76 21.54 16.45
N GLN A 152 19.36 22.73 16.58
CA GLN A 152 20.32 23.30 15.63
C GLN A 152 21.58 22.45 15.56
#